data_AF-A0A2M7JPY1-F1
#
_entry.id   AF-A0A2M7JPY1-F1
#
_cell.length_a   1.000
_cell.length_b   1.000
_cell.length_c   1.000
_cell.angle_alpha   90.00
_cell.angle_beta   90.00
_cell.angle_gamma   90.00
#
_symmetry.space_group_name_H-M   'P 1'
#
loop_
_entity.id
_entity.type
_entity.pdbx_description
1 polymer ?
#
loop_
_entity_poly.entity_id
_entity_poly.type
_entity_poly.pdbx_seq_one_letter_code
_entity_poly.pdbx_strand_id
1 'polypeptide(L)'
;MGRGRKPAKELSYRDKKIVERYNSTFETMPRLAKKYGITKQRVHEILMRAKRFGYIIKRKNNLARDHDIHQCEVCKNILQIAEKDDLIIRRQLAQMLSIEDGVCHWHLNQLKASGFLSKTFASMRSEKLAKALQYYRVHSLSTNAVGRKFGYKNFYSILSYQKKKGVNLERTFKSPIVPELRQEEKIAIFPSSSQAEC
;
A
#
# COMPACT_ATOMS: atom_id res chain seq x y z
N MET A 1 -40.44 -36.59 -8.14
CA MET A 1 -39.69 -37.14 -6.99
C MET A 1 -38.21 -37.20 -7.35
N GLY A 2 -37.40 -36.24 -6.90
CA GLY A 2 -35.95 -36.27 -7.14
C GLY A 2 -35.33 -37.42 -6.34
N ARG A 3 -34.68 -38.37 -7.01
CA ARG A 3 -33.91 -39.44 -6.36
C ARG A 3 -32.79 -38.79 -5.55
N GLY A 4 -33.01 -38.62 -4.25
CA GLY A 4 -32.01 -38.10 -3.33
C GLY A 4 -30.80 -39.03 -3.36
N ARG A 5 -29.70 -38.58 -3.96
CA ARG A 5 -28.41 -39.26 -3.84
C ARG A 5 -28.08 -39.31 -2.34
N LYS A 6 -28.06 -40.51 -1.76
CA LYS A 6 -27.56 -40.73 -0.41
C LYS A 6 -26.18 -40.06 -0.30
N PRO A 7 -25.92 -39.23 0.72
CA PRO A 7 -24.62 -38.62 0.88
C PRO A 7 -23.57 -39.73 0.97
N ALA A 8 -22.49 -39.60 0.20
CA ALA A 8 -21.38 -40.55 0.26
C ALA A 8 -20.86 -40.65 1.70
N LYS A 9 -20.61 -41.86 2.20
CA LYS A 9 -20.10 -42.07 3.57
C LYS A 9 -18.68 -41.53 3.75
N GLU A 10 -17.91 -41.42 2.66
CA GLU A 10 -16.52 -40.93 2.68
C GLU A 10 -16.16 -40.16 1.41
N LEU A 11 -15.05 -39.41 1.47
CA LEU A 11 -14.40 -38.82 0.29
C LEU A 11 -13.80 -39.92 -0.59
N SER A 12 -13.82 -39.70 -1.91
CA SER A 12 -13.12 -40.58 -2.84
C SER A 12 -11.60 -40.51 -2.61
N TYR A 13 -10.88 -41.57 -2.99
CA TYR A 13 -9.42 -41.61 -2.89
C TYR A 13 -8.75 -40.42 -3.61
N ARG A 14 -9.28 -40.02 -4.77
CA ARG A 14 -8.81 -38.85 -5.53
C ARG A 14 -9.03 -37.56 -4.75
N ASP A 15 -10.19 -37.39 -4.12
CA ASP A 15 -10.50 -36.21 -3.32
C ASP A 15 -9.63 -36.14 -2.05
N LYS A 16 -9.39 -37.29 -1.38
CA LYS A 16 -8.47 -37.39 -0.24
C LYS A 16 -7.06 -36.91 -0.64
N LYS A 17 -6.53 -37.36 -1.78
CA LYS A 17 -5.24 -36.87 -2.31
C LYS A 17 -5.22 -35.36 -2.59
N ILE A 18 -6.32 -34.79 -3.09
CA ILE A 18 -6.41 -33.34 -3.33
C ILE A 18 -6.38 -32.57 -2.01
N VAL A 19 -7.07 -33.06 -0.97
CA VAL A 19 -7.08 -32.46 0.37
C VAL A 19 -5.70 -32.57 1.03
N GLU A 20 -5.09 -33.75 1.00
CA GLU A 20 -3.73 -33.98 1.51
C GLU A 20 -2.75 -33.03 0.84
N ARG A 21 -2.77 -32.95 -0.50
CA ARG A 21 -1.86 -32.07 -1.24
C ARG A 21 -2.11 -30.60 -0.96
N TYR A 22 -3.38 -30.20 -0.84
CA TYR A 22 -3.74 -28.85 -0.44
C TYR A 22 -3.17 -28.49 0.94
N ASN A 23 -3.10 -29.46 1.86
CA ASN A 23 -2.58 -29.28 3.22
C ASN A 23 -1.05 -29.46 3.34
N SER A 24 -0.41 -30.26 2.49
CA SER A 24 1.01 -30.64 2.60
C SER A 24 1.95 -29.83 1.71
N THR A 25 1.49 -29.43 0.52
CA THR A 25 2.28 -28.62 -0.43
C THR A 25 1.86 -27.16 -0.37
N PHE A 26 2.60 -26.22 -0.96
CA PHE A 26 2.18 -24.82 -1.11
C PHE A 26 1.26 -24.57 -2.33
N GLU A 27 0.68 -25.60 -2.93
CA GLU A 27 -0.16 -25.45 -4.11
C GLU A 27 -1.47 -24.68 -3.80
N THR A 28 -1.84 -23.74 -4.68
CA THR A 28 -3.09 -22.97 -4.61
C THR A 28 -4.23 -23.72 -5.27
N MET A 29 -5.50 -23.36 -4.97
CA MET A 29 -6.67 -23.97 -5.62
C MET A 29 -6.61 -23.93 -7.17
N PRO A 30 -6.18 -22.83 -7.83
CA PRO A 30 -5.99 -22.83 -9.29
C PRO A 30 -4.90 -23.79 -9.78
N ARG A 31 -3.80 -23.94 -9.04
CA ARG A 31 -2.73 -24.89 -9.41
C ARG A 31 -3.20 -26.33 -9.27
N LEU A 32 -3.89 -26.65 -8.19
CA LEU A 32 -4.51 -27.96 -8.00
C LEU A 32 -5.55 -28.25 -9.10
N ALA A 33 -6.38 -27.27 -9.43
CA ALA A 33 -7.35 -27.37 -10.51
C ALA A 33 -6.70 -27.79 -11.83
N LYS A 34 -5.63 -27.08 -12.24
CA LYS A 34 -4.85 -27.40 -13.45
C LYS A 34 -4.22 -28.80 -13.36
N LYS A 35 -3.62 -29.13 -12.23
CA LYS A 35 -2.89 -30.40 -12.01
C LYS A 35 -3.79 -31.63 -12.06
N TYR A 36 -5.00 -31.50 -11.50
CA TYR A 36 -5.96 -32.60 -11.45
C TYR A 36 -7.00 -32.54 -12.58
N GLY A 37 -6.85 -31.62 -13.55
CA GLY A 37 -7.78 -31.48 -14.68
C GLY A 37 -9.22 -31.20 -14.25
N ILE A 38 -9.41 -30.40 -13.20
CA ILE A 38 -10.73 -30.03 -12.67
C ILE A 38 -10.85 -28.52 -12.52
N THR A 39 -12.07 -28.01 -12.38
CA THR A 39 -12.28 -26.57 -12.18
C THR A 39 -11.87 -26.13 -10.77
N LYS A 40 -11.52 -24.86 -10.60
CA LYS A 40 -11.25 -24.24 -9.28
C LYS A 40 -12.45 -24.41 -8.34
N GLN A 41 -13.66 -24.24 -8.86
CA GLN A 41 -14.90 -24.45 -8.11
C GLN A 41 -15.00 -25.89 -7.59
N ARG A 42 -14.63 -26.88 -8.42
CA ARG A 42 -14.62 -28.28 -8.00
C ARG A 42 -13.64 -28.55 -6.87
N VAL A 43 -12.44 -27.97 -6.91
CA VAL A 43 -11.46 -28.05 -5.80
C VAL A 43 -12.08 -27.47 -4.53
N HIS A 44 -12.75 -26.32 -4.63
CA HIS A 44 -13.41 -25.70 -3.48
C HIS A 44 -14.51 -26.60 -2.88
N GLU A 45 -15.36 -27.19 -3.71
CA GLU A 45 -16.39 -28.15 -3.26
C GLU A 45 -15.78 -29.36 -2.55
N ILE A 46 -14.67 -29.89 -3.06
CA ILE A 46 -13.95 -31.01 -2.45
C ILE A 46 -13.44 -30.62 -1.06
N LEU A 47 -12.81 -29.46 -0.91
CA LEU A 47 -12.32 -28.98 0.39
C LEU A 47 -13.47 -28.74 1.39
N MET A 48 -14.58 -28.15 0.93
CA MET A 48 -15.77 -27.92 1.77
C MET A 48 -16.41 -29.24 2.20
N ARG A 49 -16.48 -30.22 1.29
CA ARG A 49 -16.94 -31.56 1.59
C ARG A 49 -16.02 -32.26 2.60
N ALA A 50 -14.71 -32.13 2.43
CA ALA A 50 -13.74 -32.69 3.35
C ALA A 50 -13.84 -32.11 4.76
N LYS A 51 -14.05 -30.80 4.87
CA LYS A 51 -14.31 -30.14 6.16
C LYS A 51 -15.56 -30.71 6.86
N ARG A 52 -16.63 -31.02 6.12
CA ARG A 52 -17.85 -31.65 6.68
C ARG A 52 -17.61 -33.08 7.18
N PHE A 53 -16.64 -33.79 6.60
CA PHE A 53 -16.20 -35.11 7.07
C PHE A 53 -15.14 -35.05 8.19
N GLY A 54 -14.89 -33.86 8.77
CA GLY A 54 -13.96 -33.70 9.90
C GLY A 54 -12.49 -33.54 9.50
N TYR A 55 -12.16 -33.42 8.20
CA TYR A 55 -10.79 -33.15 7.79
C TYR A 55 -10.40 -31.70 8.12
N ILE A 56 -9.22 -31.52 8.70
CA ILE A 56 -8.64 -30.20 8.95
C ILE A 56 -8.18 -29.62 7.61
N ILE A 57 -8.80 -28.52 7.19
CA ILE A 57 -8.36 -27.77 6.01
C ILE A 57 -7.52 -26.61 6.50
N LYS A 58 -6.19 -26.70 6.34
CA LYS A 58 -5.27 -25.60 6.65
C LYS A 58 -5.54 -24.49 5.65
N ARG A 59 -6.33 -23.48 6.05
CA ARG A 59 -6.59 -22.33 5.22
C ARG A 59 -5.27 -21.59 5.06
N LYS A 60 -4.61 -21.78 3.91
CA LYS A 60 -3.43 -20.99 3.59
C LYS A 60 -3.87 -19.54 3.54
N ASN A 61 -3.35 -18.73 4.45
CA ASN A 61 -3.47 -17.30 4.35
C ASN A 61 -2.80 -16.90 3.05
N ASN A 62 -3.59 -16.68 1.98
CA ASN A 62 -3.11 -16.21 0.68
C ASN A 62 -2.41 -14.83 0.75
N LEU A 63 -2.22 -14.29 1.95
CA LEU A 63 -1.58 -13.01 2.27
C LEU A 63 -0.08 -13.14 2.54
N ALA A 64 0.42 -14.35 2.81
CA ALA A 64 1.84 -14.64 2.93
C ALA A 64 2.30 -15.39 1.66
N ARG A 65 2.29 -14.68 0.53
CA ARG A 65 3.32 -14.98 -0.47
C ARG A 65 4.62 -14.51 0.17
N ASP A 66 5.67 -15.31 0.12
CA ASP A 66 7.04 -14.86 0.38
C ASP A 66 7.35 -13.75 -0.62
N HIS A 67 6.95 -12.53 -0.26
CA HIS A 67 7.21 -11.36 -1.03
C HIS A 67 8.66 -11.02 -0.76
N ASP A 68 9.54 -11.46 -1.66
CA ASP A 68 10.93 -11.07 -1.57
C ASP A 68 11.04 -9.58 -1.91
N ILE A 69 11.12 -8.76 -0.85
CA ILE A 69 11.29 -7.30 -0.92
C ILE A 69 12.55 -6.95 -1.72
N HIS A 70 13.60 -7.76 -1.64
CA HIS A 70 14.86 -7.52 -2.33
C HIS A 70 14.80 -7.83 -3.82
N GLN A 71 13.80 -8.60 -4.28
CA GLN A 71 13.60 -8.90 -5.70
C GLN A 71 12.48 -8.07 -6.33
N CYS A 72 11.55 -7.54 -5.53
CA CYS A 72 10.45 -6.76 -6.06
C CYS A 72 10.86 -5.35 -6.49
N GLU A 73 10.74 -5.05 -7.79
CA GLU A 73 10.98 -3.72 -8.35
C GLU A 73 10.09 -2.64 -7.74
N VAL A 74 8.80 -2.92 -7.50
CA VAL A 74 7.89 -1.97 -6.84
C VAL A 74 8.40 -1.60 -5.45
N CYS A 75 8.85 -2.58 -4.66
CA CYS A 75 9.40 -2.33 -3.33
C CYS A 75 10.71 -1.53 -3.39
N LYS A 76 11.61 -1.86 -4.33
CA LYS A 76 12.84 -1.08 -4.56
C LYS A 76 12.53 0.37 -4.90
N ASN A 77 11.58 0.59 -5.80
CA ASN A 77 11.18 1.93 -6.21
C ASN A 77 10.55 2.71 -5.05
N ILE A 78 9.73 2.06 -4.21
CA ILE A 78 9.19 2.69 -2.99
C ILE A 78 10.33 3.12 -2.05
N LEU A 79 11.33 2.26 -1.84
CA LEU A 79 12.47 2.57 -0.97
C LEU A 79 13.28 3.76 -1.52
N GLN A 80 13.58 3.78 -2.82
CA GLN A 80 14.26 4.90 -3.47
C GLN A 80 13.47 6.22 -3.37
N ILE A 81 12.14 6.15 -3.42
CA ILE A 81 11.28 7.32 -3.22
C ILE A 81 11.33 7.77 -1.75
N ALA A 82 11.28 6.84 -0.80
CA ALA A 82 11.31 7.11 0.62
C ALA A 82 12.64 7.73 1.09
N GLU A 83 13.76 7.39 0.45
CA GLU A 83 15.06 8.03 0.70
C GLU A 83 15.08 9.51 0.32
N LYS A 84 14.26 9.91 -0.66
CA LYS A 84 14.24 11.27 -1.18
C LYS A 84 13.24 12.17 -0.44
N ASP A 85 12.05 11.66 -0.13
CA ASP A 85 11.01 12.41 0.59
C ASP A 85 10.07 11.46 1.35
N ASP A 86 9.86 11.72 2.64
CA ASP A 86 8.99 10.96 3.53
C ASP A 86 7.57 11.54 3.63
N LEU A 87 7.32 12.74 3.09
CA LEU A 87 6.03 13.43 3.12
C LEU A 87 5.15 13.18 1.89
N ILE A 88 5.22 11.98 1.32
CA ILE A 88 4.39 11.58 0.19
C ILE A 88 3.11 10.91 0.69
N ILE A 89 1.97 11.12 0.03
CA ILE A 89 0.74 10.36 0.33
C ILE A 89 0.65 9.10 -0.52
N ARG A 90 -0.07 8.06 -0.04
CA ARG A 90 -0.21 6.78 -0.76
C ARG A 90 -0.69 6.93 -2.20
N ARG A 91 -1.68 7.81 -2.44
CA ARG A 91 -2.23 8.04 -3.78
C ARG A 91 -1.19 8.62 -4.74
N GLN A 92 -0.40 9.61 -4.29
CA GLN A 92 0.71 10.16 -5.05
C GLN A 92 1.77 9.11 -5.32
N LEU A 93 2.11 8.29 -4.31
CA LEU A 93 3.06 7.18 -4.49
C LEU A 93 2.57 6.18 -5.54
N ALA A 94 1.28 5.81 -5.52
CA ALA A 94 0.68 4.93 -6.52
C ALA A 94 0.76 5.53 -7.93
N GLN A 95 0.49 6.84 -8.07
CA GLN A 95 0.62 7.56 -9.33
C GLN A 95 2.07 7.61 -9.83
N MET A 96 3.04 7.92 -8.97
CA MET A 96 4.47 7.96 -9.31
C MET A 96 4.99 6.60 -9.79
N LEU A 97 4.44 5.52 -9.24
CA LEU A 97 4.80 4.14 -9.61
C LEU A 97 3.96 3.59 -10.76
N SER A 98 2.96 4.33 -11.24
CA SER A 98 1.99 3.87 -12.25
C SER A 98 1.31 2.54 -11.90
N ILE A 99 0.91 2.37 -10.63
CA ILE A 99 0.22 1.16 -10.13
C ILE A 99 -1.12 1.51 -9.47
N GLU A 100 -1.97 0.50 -9.31
CA GLU A 100 -3.23 0.63 -8.57
C GLU A 100 -3.00 0.91 -7.07
N ASP A 101 -3.88 1.72 -6.45
CA ASP A 101 -3.79 2.10 -5.03
C ASP A 101 -3.85 0.87 -4.09
N GLY A 102 -4.63 -0.15 -4.44
CA GLY A 102 -4.71 -1.40 -3.67
C GLY A 102 -3.40 -2.19 -3.68
N VAL A 103 -2.72 -2.24 -4.83
CA VAL A 103 -1.40 -2.87 -4.99
C VAL A 103 -0.35 -2.09 -4.20
N CYS A 104 -0.34 -0.77 -4.34
CA CYS A 104 0.52 0.13 -3.56
C CYS A 104 0.33 -0.07 -2.04
N HIS A 105 -0.93 -0.14 -1.58
CA HIS A 105 -1.24 -0.37 -0.17
C HIS A 105 -0.67 -1.69 0.35
N TRP A 106 -0.77 -2.76 -0.45
CA TRP A 106 -0.21 -4.06 -0.09
C TRP A 106 1.31 -4.01 0.05
N HIS A 107 2.04 -3.46 -0.94
CA HIS A 107 3.50 -3.33 -0.87
C HIS A 107 3.95 -2.46 0.31
N LEU A 108 3.27 -1.34 0.56
CA LEU A 108 3.55 -0.48 1.70
C LEU A 108 3.39 -1.21 3.03
N ASN A 109 2.32 -2.01 3.20
CA ASN A 109 2.11 -2.76 4.42
C ASN A 109 3.20 -3.82 4.63
N GLN A 110 3.66 -4.48 3.56
CA GLN A 110 4.78 -5.43 3.65
C GLN A 110 6.07 -4.73 4.10
N LEU A 111 6.44 -3.64 3.43
CA LEU A 111 7.65 -2.87 3.77
C LEU A 111 7.63 -2.34 5.21
N LYS A 112 6.48 -1.87 5.69
CA LYS A 112 6.29 -1.42 7.08
C LYS A 112 6.34 -2.56 8.08
N ALA A 113 5.74 -3.71 7.76
CA ALA A 113 5.76 -4.89 8.63
C ALA A 113 7.19 -5.44 8.77
N SER A 114 7.97 -5.38 7.69
CA SER A 114 9.38 -5.80 7.67
C SER A 114 10.36 -4.76 8.22
N GLY A 115 9.89 -3.56 8.58
CA GLY A 115 10.73 -2.51 9.18
C GLY A 115 11.59 -1.70 8.21
N PHE A 116 11.48 -1.93 6.89
CA PHE A 116 12.20 -1.13 5.89
C PHE A 116 11.65 0.30 5.74
N LEU A 117 10.40 0.53 6.15
CA LEU A 117 9.78 1.84 6.15
C LEU A 117 9.20 2.19 7.51
N SER A 118 9.19 3.49 7.83
CA SER A 118 8.50 4.00 9.01
C SER A 118 6.99 3.73 8.91
N LYS A 119 6.35 3.48 10.05
CA LYS A 119 4.88 3.29 10.11
C LYS A 119 4.13 4.52 9.59
N THR A 120 4.72 5.70 9.70
CA THR A 120 4.19 7.00 9.26
C THR A 120 4.34 7.28 7.77
N PHE A 121 5.27 6.64 7.06
CA PHE A 121 5.47 6.86 5.63
C PHE A 121 4.17 6.60 4.83
N ALA A 122 3.79 7.51 3.93
CA ALA A 122 2.56 7.40 3.15
C ALA A 122 1.26 7.19 3.95
N SER A 123 1.25 7.51 5.25
CA SER A 123 0.06 7.36 6.11
C SER A 123 -0.88 8.56 6.08
N MET A 124 -0.41 9.69 5.55
CA MET A 124 -1.21 10.91 5.44
C MET A 124 -2.33 10.73 4.42
N ARG A 125 -3.55 11.15 4.80
CA ARG A 125 -4.74 11.09 3.94
C ARG A 125 -4.99 12.36 3.14
N SER A 126 -4.52 13.51 3.64
CA SER A 126 -4.79 14.81 3.04
C SER A 126 -3.60 15.28 2.21
N GLU A 127 -3.81 15.42 0.90
CA GLU A 127 -2.86 16.01 -0.03
C GLU A 127 -2.47 17.44 0.39
N LYS A 128 -3.47 18.24 0.77
CA LYS A 128 -3.27 19.62 1.24
C LYS A 128 -2.35 19.69 2.47
N LEU A 129 -2.49 18.74 3.40
CA LEU A 129 -1.63 18.68 4.58
C LEU A 129 -0.20 18.28 4.20
N ALA A 130 -0.04 17.26 3.36
CA ALA A 130 1.28 16.84 2.89
C ALA A 130 2.02 17.98 2.20
N LYS A 131 1.33 18.71 1.30
CA LYS A 131 1.84 19.92 0.66
C LYS A 131 2.24 21.01 1.67
N ALA A 132 1.39 21.29 2.66
CA ALA A 132 1.69 22.30 3.67
C ALA A 132 2.93 21.94 4.52
N LEU A 133 3.11 20.66 4.86
CA LEU A 133 4.27 20.18 5.61
C LEU A 133 5.55 20.20 4.75
N GLN A 134 5.47 19.80 3.48
CA GLN A 134 6.57 19.92 2.53
C GLN A 134 6.98 21.38 2.37
N TYR A 135 6.01 22.27 2.17
CA TYR A 135 6.23 23.71 2.06
C TYR A 135 6.91 24.28 3.33
N TYR A 136 6.50 23.84 4.52
CA TYR A 136 7.16 24.21 5.77
C TYR A 136 8.61 23.71 5.88
N ARG A 137 8.92 22.52 5.34
CA ARG A 137 10.29 21.97 5.38
C ARG A 137 11.24 22.70 4.45
N VAL A 138 10.76 23.05 3.26
CA VAL A 138 11.56 23.67 2.20
C VAL A 138 11.75 25.15 2.43
N HIS A 139 10.69 25.84 2.88
CA HIS A 139 10.73 27.28 3.12
C HIS A 139 10.97 27.59 4.59
N SER A 140 11.89 28.51 4.87
CA SER A 140 12.18 29.02 6.23
C SER A 140 11.07 29.93 6.80
N LEU A 141 9.79 29.57 6.56
CA LEU A 141 8.63 30.35 6.98
C LEU A 141 8.16 29.97 8.38
N SER A 142 7.49 30.92 9.04
CA SER A 142 6.83 30.66 10.32
C SER A 142 5.63 29.73 10.14
N THR A 143 5.29 28.99 11.19
CA THR A 143 4.09 28.12 11.19
C THR A 143 2.81 28.91 10.89
N ASN A 144 2.74 30.17 11.30
CA ASN A 144 1.62 31.07 11.02
C ASN A 144 1.52 31.43 9.53
N ALA A 145 2.64 31.71 8.87
CA ALA A 145 2.66 32.04 7.44
C ALA A 145 2.21 30.84 6.59
N VAL A 146 2.74 29.64 6.89
CA VAL A 146 2.32 28.40 6.22
C VAL A 146 0.85 28.10 6.52
N GLY A 147 0.43 28.25 7.77
CA GLY A 147 -0.97 28.07 8.17
C GLY A 147 -1.92 28.98 7.40
N ARG A 148 -1.60 30.27 7.24
CA ARG A 148 -2.40 31.20 6.43
C ARG A 148 -2.45 30.78 4.96
N LYS A 149 -1.31 30.47 4.34
CA LYS A 149 -1.23 30.07 2.92
C LYS A 149 -2.11 28.85 2.62
N PHE A 150 -2.09 27.85 3.49
CA PHE A 150 -2.86 26.62 3.32
C PHE A 150 -4.19 26.63 4.10
N GLY A 151 -4.63 27.75 4.69
CA GLY A 151 -5.90 27.82 5.41
C GLY A 151 -6.01 26.94 6.67
N TYR A 152 -4.89 26.63 7.32
CA TYR A 152 -4.84 25.96 8.62
C TYR A 152 -4.70 26.99 9.75
N LYS A 153 -5.82 27.25 10.46
CA LYS A 153 -5.84 28.18 11.62
C LYS A 153 -4.82 27.83 12.70
N ASN A 154 -4.59 26.53 12.93
CA ASN A 154 -3.68 26.04 13.96
C ASN A 154 -2.64 25.06 13.40
N PHE A 155 -1.86 25.53 12.42
CA PHE A 155 -0.83 24.72 11.79
C PHE A 155 0.27 24.29 12.77
N TYR A 156 0.56 25.08 13.81
CA TYR A 156 1.52 24.72 14.85
C TYR A 156 1.13 23.44 15.60
N SER A 157 -0.13 23.31 16.03
CA SER A 157 -0.60 22.10 16.70
C SER A 157 -0.57 20.89 15.77
N ILE A 158 -0.89 21.08 14.47
CA ILE A 158 -0.78 20.03 13.46
C ILE A 158 0.68 19.56 13.34
N LEU A 159 1.62 20.49 13.24
CA LEU A 159 3.04 20.19 13.15
C LEU A 159 3.55 19.43 14.38
N SER A 160 3.20 19.91 15.57
CA SER A 160 3.53 19.25 16.84
C SER A 160 2.96 17.84 16.92
N TYR A 161 1.73 17.64 16.44
CA TYR A 161 1.09 16.32 16.40
C TYR A 161 1.80 15.36 15.43
N GLN A 162 2.21 15.83 14.26
CA GLN A 162 2.94 15.00 13.30
C GLN A 162 4.35 14.64 13.80
N LYS A 163 5.04 15.57 14.47
CA LYS A 163 6.32 15.28 15.16
C LYS A 163 6.15 14.18 16.20
N LYS A 164 5.09 14.24 17.02
CA LYS A 164 4.77 13.19 18.01
C LYS A 164 4.49 11.82 17.37
N LYS A 165 4.03 11.79 16.13
CA LYS A 165 3.85 10.53 15.37
C LYS A 165 5.16 9.97 14.80
N GLY A 166 6.26 10.73 14.85
CA GLY A 166 7.53 10.34 14.24
C GLY A 166 7.60 10.66 12.74
N VAL A 167 6.91 11.72 12.28
CA VAL A 167 7.14 12.27 10.94
C VAL A 167 8.36 13.19 10.99
N ASN A 168 9.31 13.03 10.07
CA ASN A 168 10.46 13.91 10.02
C ASN A 168 10.04 15.25 9.40
N LEU A 169 10.08 16.29 10.22
CA LEU A 169 9.74 17.66 9.84
C LEU A 169 10.92 18.61 10.03
N GLU A 170 12.13 18.07 10.05
CA GLU A 170 13.34 18.88 10.00
C GLU A 170 13.37 19.67 8.69
N ARG A 171 13.78 20.93 8.81
CA ARG A 171 13.88 21.82 7.65
C ARG A 171 15.00 21.30 6.76
N THR A 172 14.67 21.12 5.49
CA THR A 172 15.59 20.61 4.48
C THR A 172 15.51 21.51 3.27
N PHE A 173 16.64 22.07 2.85
CA PHE A 173 16.75 22.88 1.62
C PHE A 173 16.76 22.03 0.34
N LYS A 174 16.51 20.72 0.44
CA LYS A 174 16.37 19.83 -0.71
C LYS A 174 14.99 20.01 -1.34
N SER A 175 14.95 20.20 -2.65
CA SER A 175 13.70 20.35 -3.38
C SER A 175 12.81 19.10 -3.25
N PRO A 176 11.50 19.26 -3.04
CA PRO A 176 10.58 18.14 -2.94
C PRO A 176 10.47 17.42 -4.30
N ILE A 177 10.20 16.12 -4.27
CA ILE A 177 10.03 15.32 -5.48
C ILE A 177 8.67 15.59 -6.12
N VAL A 178 7.68 15.97 -5.32
CA VAL A 178 6.28 16.13 -5.76
C VAL A 178 6.21 17.18 -6.88
N PRO A 179 5.80 16.81 -8.12
CA PRO A 179 5.91 17.66 -9.31
C PRO A 179 5.17 19.00 -9.20
N GLU A 180 4.05 19.04 -8.49
CA GLU A 180 3.20 20.23 -8.38
C GLU A 180 3.86 21.37 -7.60
N LEU A 181 4.73 21.08 -6.63
CA LEU A 181 5.45 22.14 -5.89
C LEU A 181 6.47 22.87 -6.78
N ARG A 182 7.08 22.18 -7.75
CA ARG A 182 8.02 22.81 -8.71
C ARG A 182 7.35 23.84 -9.61
N GLN A 183 6.05 23.69 -9.88
CA GLN A 183 5.32 24.64 -10.72
C GLN A 183 4.99 25.93 -9.95
N GLU A 184 4.62 25.82 -8.67
CA GLU A 184 4.41 26.99 -7.80
C GLU A 184 5.71 27.77 -7.53
N GLU A 185 6.86 27.09 -7.42
CA GLU A 185 8.18 27.73 -7.28
C GLU A 185 8.53 28.63 -8.49
N LYS A 186 8.20 28.21 -9.71
CA LYS A 186 8.45 29.03 -10.91
C LYS A 186 7.62 30.31 -10.94
N ILE A 187 6.44 30.32 -10.33
CA ILE A 187 5.55 31.48 -10.28
C ILE A 187 6.04 32.49 -9.22
N ALA A 188 6.65 32.02 -8.13
CA ALA A 188 7.13 32.88 -7.04
C ALA A 188 8.48 33.59 -7.32
N ILE A 189 9.27 33.11 -8.30
CA ILE A 189 10.62 33.64 -8.60
C ILE A 189 10.59 34.73 -9.70
N PHE A 190 9.48 34.90 -10.42
CA PHE A 190 9.25 36.07 -11.26
C PHE A 190 8.37 37.07 -10.52
N PRO A 191 8.93 38.00 -9.71
CA PRO A 191 8.17 39.19 -9.38
C PRO A 191 7.84 39.86 -10.72
N SER A 192 6.57 40.17 -10.91
CA SER A 192 6.06 40.94 -12.03
C SER A 192 6.75 42.31 -12.05
N SER A 193 7.91 42.39 -12.70
CA SER A 193 8.46 43.61 -13.26
C SER A 193 7.69 43.92 -14.54
N SER A 194 6.38 44.14 -14.43
CA SER A 194 5.64 44.89 -15.43
C SER A 194 5.73 46.35 -15.02
N GLN A 195 6.67 47.02 -15.67
CA GLN A 195 6.83 48.46 -15.67
C GLN A 195 5.48 49.14 -15.91
N ALA A 196 5.07 49.99 -14.99
CA ALA A 196 4.12 51.07 -15.27
C ALA A 196 4.98 52.32 -15.43
N GLU A 197 5.43 52.57 -16.66
CA GLU A 197 5.87 53.90 -17.08
C GLU A 197 4.61 54.68 -17.51
N CYS A 198 4.33 55.77 -16.80
CA CYS A 198 3.52 56.90 -17.23
C CYS A 198 4.25 58.15 -16.78
#